data_AF-A0A9P7ARV2-F1
#
_entry.id   AF-A0A9P7ARV2-F1
#
_cell.length_a   1.000
_cell.length_b   1.000
_cell.length_c   1.000
_cell.angle_alpha   90.00
_cell.angle_beta   90.00
_cell.angle_gamma   90.00
#
_symmetry.space_group_name_H-M   'P 1'
#
loop_
_entity.id
_entity.type
_entity.pdbx_description
1 polymer ?
#
loop_
_entity_poly.entity_id
_entity_poly.type
_entity_poly.pdbx_seq_one_letter_code
_entity_poly.pdbx_strand_id
1 'polypeptide(L)'
;MNPARPPPAVLQTPGFAHYSVAWSPFHNSRIALASAANFGLVGNGRLHMVSLIPGVGGSSAVKLDKQYETQDGIYDVAWSEIHENQLVTGSGDGTLKLWDILLNDFPIRSWHEHSREVFSVDWSNIKKDTFASSSWDGNVKLWTPELPRSVTTLHAHLSCVYQALFSPHQPDILATCSTDGTMKIFDLRSPAYATGPATNSFTHPLSNAVLTVPASGTELLSLDWNKYRPFVLATTGVDKMVKVWDCRMIQSANLSAQTIGGVCEVQLPGHEYAVRKVQWSPHHPDILATASYDMTCRIWSSNPSAGGSSLLQVHDPHTEFAAGCSWSLYDEGLIASWCYSRNTRVCQDIIEDDPEDIMSASLHTLYDYAPISHSTPGSIFTYTIKRNGGNSALRQITLQVPDTQASNWSLHASSIWQASLHIADHIEYLQLDRFSDRKVLRVLELGASAGLPSIMIARTTPNAVVVASDYPDENLIRTLSDNVRRNHASERCWTVPYAWGNDTSPLLMPAQQNPEGSTLFDIIVAADTLWNPETHVQFINTLCMCLNHTPDARVHLVAGLHTGRYTLQSFMNAVVMHKLQVERVVEREVMDGVQRPWDVTRAESEDERERRKWVVWMVLRWA
;
A
#
# COMPACT_ATOMS: atom_id res chain seq x y z
N MET A 1 -12.28 24.41 -10.55
CA MET A 1 -12.88 23.77 -11.74
C MET A 1 -11.89 22.73 -12.21
N ASN A 2 -12.14 21.44 -11.96
CA ASN A 2 -11.28 20.39 -12.50
C ASN A 2 -11.35 20.45 -14.04
N PRO A 3 -10.21 20.46 -14.75
CA PRO A 3 -10.25 20.26 -16.19
C PRO A 3 -10.91 18.90 -16.43
N ALA A 4 -11.99 18.89 -17.22
CA ALA A 4 -12.71 17.67 -17.55
C ALA A 4 -11.73 16.65 -18.14
N ARG A 5 -11.67 15.44 -17.55
CA ARG A 5 -10.81 14.36 -18.07
C ARG A 5 -11.17 14.12 -19.55
N PRO A 6 -10.17 14.00 -20.45
CA PRO A 6 -10.45 13.63 -21.82
C PRO A 6 -11.16 12.26 -21.83
N PRO A 7 -12.16 12.07 -22.71
CA PRO A 7 -12.88 10.81 -22.78
C PRO A 7 -11.91 9.66 -23.10
N PRO A 8 -12.11 8.46 -22.51
CA PRO A 8 -11.22 7.32 -22.74
C PRO A 8 -11.24 6.92 -24.21
N ALA A 9 -10.11 6.41 -24.67
CA ALA A 9 -9.95 5.96 -26.03
C ALA A 9 -10.64 4.59 -26.20
N VAL A 10 -11.55 4.46 -27.17
CA VAL A 10 -12.35 3.24 -27.35
C VAL A 10 -12.07 2.61 -28.70
N LEU A 11 -11.76 1.31 -28.69
CA LEU A 11 -11.68 0.46 -29.86
C LEU A 11 -12.86 -0.50 -29.88
N GLN A 12 -13.54 -0.59 -31.02
CA GLN A 12 -14.62 -1.56 -31.23
C GLN A 12 -14.18 -2.67 -32.16
N THR A 13 -14.33 -3.93 -31.73
CA THR A 13 -14.12 -5.11 -32.57
C THR A 13 -15.42 -5.94 -32.61
N PRO A 14 -16.33 -5.65 -33.56
CA PRO A 14 -17.63 -6.30 -33.60
C PRO A 14 -17.53 -7.82 -33.70
N GLY A 15 -18.28 -8.53 -32.85
CA GLY A 15 -18.39 -9.99 -32.87
C GLY A 15 -17.34 -10.74 -32.05
N PHE A 16 -16.38 -10.04 -31.45
CA PHE A 16 -15.29 -10.64 -30.66
C PHE A 16 -15.28 -10.08 -29.24
N ALA A 17 -15.19 -10.97 -28.26
CA ALA A 17 -14.93 -10.66 -26.86
C ALA A 17 -13.43 -10.78 -26.58
N HIS A 18 -12.87 -9.80 -25.88
CA HIS A 18 -11.44 -9.82 -25.54
C HIS A 18 -11.23 -10.59 -24.23
N TYR A 19 -10.15 -11.36 -24.18
CA TYR A 19 -9.76 -12.13 -23.01
C TYR A 19 -8.45 -11.64 -22.41
N SER A 20 -7.52 -11.15 -23.25
CA SER A 20 -6.25 -10.62 -22.79
C SER A 20 -5.77 -9.46 -23.64
N VAL A 21 -5.03 -8.57 -23.01
CA VAL A 21 -4.39 -7.39 -23.60
C VAL A 21 -2.97 -7.34 -23.09
N ALA A 22 -2.01 -7.27 -24.02
CA ALA A 22 -0.60 -7.20 -23.68
C ALA A 22 0.05 -5.99 -24.36
N TRP A 23 0.69 -5.15 -23.55
CA TRP A 23 1.52 -4.03 -24.00
C TRP A 23 2.85 -4.56 -24.54
N SER A 24 3.34 -3.98 -25.64
CA SER A 24 4.62 -4.37 -26.21
C SER A 24 5.77 -3.93 -25.30
N PRO A 25 6.69 -4.84 -24.90
CA PRO A 25 7.86 -4.47 -24.11
C PRO A 25 8.94 -3.74 -24.92
N PHE A 26 8.69 -3.47 -26.21
CA PHE A 26 9.60 -2.72 -27.09
C PHE A 26 9.02 -1.41 -27.63
N HIS A 27 7.69 -1.31 -27.72
CA HIS A 27 7.01 -0.17 -28.35
C HIS A 27 5.91 0.36 -27.43
N ASN A 28 6.05 1.60 -26.96
CA ASN A 28 5.13 2.22 -26.00
C ASN A 28 3.69 2.38 -26.50
N SER A 29 3.49 2.49 -27.81
CA SER A 29 2.16 2.64 -28.41
C SER A 29 1.52 1.33 -28.87
N ARG A 30 2.22 0.19 -28.80
CA ARG A 30 1.75 -1.05 -29.43
C ARG A 30 1.12 -2.00 -28.42
N ILE A 31 -0.06 -2.49 -28.77
CA ILE A 31 -0.87 -3.38 -27.95
C ILE A 31 -1.31 -4.59 -28.79
N ALA A 32 -1.28 -5.78 -28.20
CA ALA A 32 -1.86 -7.00 -28.76
C ALA A 32 -3.11 -7.39 -27.97
N LEU A 33 -4.19 -7.77 -28.66
CA LEU A 33 -5.43 -8.25 -28.04
C LEU A 33 -5.71 -9.70 -28.45
N ALA A 34 -5.90 -10.57 -27.46
CA ALA A 34 -6.44 -11.90 -27.65
C ALA A 34 -7.97 -11.86 -27.55
N SER A 35 -8.65 -12.37 -28.58
CA SER A 35 -10.10 -12.36 -28.65
C SER A 35 -10.69 -13.69 -29.10
N ALA A 36 -11.95 -13.89 -28.73
CA ALA A 36 -12.75 -15.03 -29.15
C ALA A 36 -14.17 -14.61 -29.55
N ALA A 37 -14.71 -15.23 -30.60
CA ALA A 37 -16.09 -15.02 -31.02
C ALA A 37 -17.07 -15.57 -29.97
N ASN A 38 -18.31 -15.06 -29.98
CA ASN A 38 -19.42 -15.54 -29.14
C ASN A 38 -19.04 -15.70 -27.65
N PHE A 39 -18.41 -14.67 -27.09
CA PHE A 39 -17.99 -14.65 -25.69
C PHE A 39 -17.02 -15.78 -25.32
N GLY A 40 -16.25 -16.28 -26.28
CA GLY A 40 -15.29 -17.37 -26.09
C GLY A 40 -15.90 -18.74 -25.83
N LEU A 41 -17.22 -18.91 -26.06
CA LEU A 41 -17.87 -20.21 -25.90
C LEU A 41 -17.71 -21.10 -27.13
N VAL A 42 -17.73 -20.50 -28.32
CA VAL A 42 -17.59 -21.23 -29.60
C VAL A 42 -17.21 -20.30 -30.74
N GLY A 43 -16.37 -20.81 -31.63
CA GLY A 43 -16.06 -20.18 -32.91
C GLY A 43 -14.64 -19.63 -32.95
N ASN A 44 -14.38 -18.84 -33.99
CA ASN A 44 -13.03 -18.40 -34.30
C ASN A 44 -12.47 -17.46 -33.23
N GLY A 45 -11.17 -17.54 -33.05
CA GLY A 45 -10.41 -16.54 -32.31
C GLY A 45 -9.82 -15.50 -33.25
N ARG A 46 -9.38 -14.39 -32.65
CA ARG A 46 -8.71 -13.33 -33.40
C ARG A 46 -7.66 -12.64 -32.54
N LEU A 47 -6.45 -12.56 -33.06
CA LEU A 47 -5.39 -11.72 -32.51
C LEU A 47 -5.46 -10.36 -33.21
N HIS A 48 -5.61 -9.29 -32.45
CA HIS A 48 -5.64 -7.92 -32.97
C HIS A 48 -4.37 -7.17 -32.59
N MET A 49 -3.75 -6.52 -33.58
CA MET A 49 -2.64 -5.59 -33.39
C MET A 49 -3.15 -4.17 -33.42
N VAL A 50 -2.84 -3.43 -32.37
CA VAL A 50 -3.44 -2.14 -32.09
C VAL A 50 -2.35 -1.13 -31.77
N SER A 51 -2.48 0.09 -32.31
CA SER A 51 -1.62 1.22 -31.96
C SER A 51 -2.41 2.29 -31.23
N LEU A 52 -1.80 2.81 -30.16
CA LEU A 52 -2.22 4.02 -29.46
C LEU A 52 -1.63 5.23 -30.19
N ILE A 53 -2.49 6.12 -30.64
CA ILE A 53 -2.12 7.35 -31.34
C ILE A 53 -2.29 8.50 -30.34
N PRO A 54 -1.21 9.18 -29.94
CA PRO A 54 -1.31 10.37 -29.11
C PRO A 54 -2.07 11.47 -29.84
N GLY A 55 -3.13 12.00 -29.25
CA GLY A 55 -3.88 13.14 -29.77
C GLY A 55 -3.52 14.46 -29.06
N VAL A 56 -4.04 15.56 -29.61
CA VAL A 56 -3.79 16.90 -29.08
C VAL A 56 -4.56 17.08 -27.76
N GLY A 57 -3.87 17.53 -26.69
CA GLY A 57 -4.50 17.83 -25.40
C GLY A 57 -4.72 16.61 -24.48
N GLY A 58 -3.95 15.54 -24.64
CA GLY A 58 -4.00 14.36 -23.75
C GLY A 58 -5.03 13.30 -24.14
N SER A 59 -5.89 13.56 -25.14
CA SER A 59 -6.76 12.53 -25.69
C SER A 59 -5.94 11.53 -26.50
N SER A 60 -5.94 10.25 -26.13
CA SER A 60 -5.38 9.19 -26.99
C SER A 60 -6.46 8.62 -27.90
N ALA A 61 -6.08 8.20 -29.11
CA ALA A 61 -6.95 7.43 -30.00
C ALA A 61 -6.40 6.01 -30.16
N VAL A 62 -7.26 5.03 -30.34
CA VAL A 62 -6.85 3.64 -30.56
C VAL A 62 -7.17 3.26 -32.00
N LYS A 63 -6.18 2.69 -32.70
CA LYS A 63 -6.33 2.25 -34.08
C LYS A 63 -6.00 0.77 -34.20
N LEU A 64 -6.89 0.02 -34.86
CA LEU A 64 -6.61 -1.35 -35.29
C LEU A 64 -5.70 -1.31 -36.52
N ASP A 65 -4.52 -1.93 -36.43
CA ASP A 65 -3.56 -2.01 -37.53
C ASP A 65 -3.65 -3.32 -38.31
N LYS A 66 -3.79 -4.44 -37.59
CA LYS A 66 -3.79 -5.77 -38.20
C LYS A 66 -4.59 -6.77 -37.37
N GLN A 67 -5.05 -7.84 -38.01
CA GLN A 67 -5.75 -8.93 -37.36
C GLN A 67 -5.35 -10.28 -37.95
N TYR A 68 -5.31 -11.30 -37.10
CA TYR A 68 -5.02 -12.69 -37.47
C TYR A 68 -6.13 -13.58 -36.98
N GLU A 69 -6.67 -14.43 -37.84
CA GLU A 69 -7.75 -15.34 -37.48
C GLU A 69 -7.20 -16.69 -37.02
N THR A 70 -7.85 -17.26 -36.01
CA THR A 70 -7.58 -18.61 -35.52
C THR A 70 -8.85 -19.45 -35.55
N GLN A 71 -8.67 -20.76 -35.66
CA GLN A 71 -9.79 -21.71 -35.76
C GLN A 71 -10.64 -21.76 -34.49
N ASP A 72 -10.05 -21.46 -33.34
CA ASP A 72 -10.71 -21.43 -32.04
C ASP A 72 -10.31 -20.15 -31.26
N GLY A 73 -11.06 -19.83 -30.22
CA GLY A 73 -10.89 -18.66 -29.37
C GLY A 73 -9.46 -18.51 -28.85
N ILE A 74 -9.00 -17.26 -28.73
CA ILE A 74 -7.71 -16.94 -28.12
C ILE A 74 -7.98 -16.37 -26.73
N TYR A 75 -7.43 -17.00 -25.70
CA TYR A 75 -7.67 -16.62 -24.30
C TYR A 75 -6.54 -15.79 -23.69
N ASP A 76 -5.31 -15.92 -24.18
CA ASP A 76 -4.20 -15.12 -23.66
C ASP A 76 -3.14 -14.85 -24.74
N VAL A 77 -2.38 -13.77 -24.54
CA VAL A 77 -1.30 -13.32 -25.44
C VAL A 77 -0.14 -12.78 -24.61
N ALA A 78 1.07 -13.15 -24.99
CA ALA A 78 2.30 -12.63 -24.39
C ALA A 78 3.30 -12.24 -25.49
N TRP A 79 3.88 -11.05 -25.37
CA TRP A 79 4.96 -10.63 -26.26
C TRP A 79 6.24 -11.42 -25.97
N SER A 80 7.03 -11.63 -27.01
CA SER A 80 8.40 -12.10 -26.82
C SER A 80 9.20 -11.02 -26.13
N GLU A 81 10.00 -11.40 -25.11
CA GLU A 81 10.96 -10.50 -24.45
C GLU A 81 12.34 -10.45 -25.16
N ILE A 82 12.50 -11.21 -26.25
CA ILE A 82 13.70 -11.21 -27.10
C ILE A 82 13.45 -10.47 -28.41
N HIS A 83 12.29 -10.70 -29.04
CA HIS A 83 12.03 -10.26 -30.39
C HIS A 83 10.80 -9.35 -30.47
N GLU A 84 11.02 -8.08 -30.83
CA GLU A 84 10.02 -7.00 -30.82
C GLU A 84 8.75 -7.23 -31.65
N ASN A 85 8.83 -8.10 -32.65
CA ASN A 85 7.74 -8.39 -33.57
C ASN A 85 7.08 -9.76 -33.31
N GLN A 86 7.57 -10.52 -32.33
CA GLN A 86 7.03 -11.85 -32.02
C GLN A 86 6.17 -11.85 -30.75
N LEU A 87 5.13 -12.65 -30.77
CA LEU A 87 4.25 -12.89 -29.62
C LEU A 87 3.65 -14.29 -29.70
N VAL A 88 3.33 -14.85 -28.55
CA VAL A 88 2.67 -16.16 -28.41
C VAL A 88 1.23 -15.99 -27.98
N THR A 89 0.34 -16.83 -28.49
CA THR A 89 -1.08 -16.87 -28.12
C THR A 89 -1.48 -18.26 -27.65
N GLY A 90 -2.31 -18.34 -26.60
CA GLY A 90 -2.97 -19.57 -26.14
C GLY A 90 -4.41 -19.67 -26.64
N SER A 91 -4.78 -20.84 -27.19
CA SER A 91 -6.10 -21.07 -27.81
C SER A 91 -6.94 -22.12 -27.09
N GLY A 92 -8.25 -22.10 -27.33
CA GLY A 92 -9.23 -23.04 -26.79
C GLY A 92 -9.03 -24.48 -27.26
N ASP A 93 -8.42 -24.70 -28.42
CA ASP A 93 -8.13 -26.04 -28.94
C ASP A 93 -6.88 -26.70 -28.31
N GLY A 94 -6.30 -26.07 -27.27
CA GLY A 94 -5.07 -26.52 -26.62
C GLY A 94 -3.79 -26.17 -27.39
N THR A 95 -3.89 -25.46 -28.51
CA THR A 95 -2.72 -25.03 -29.27
C THR A 95 -2.13 -23.73 -28.74
N LEU A 96 -0.81 -23.64 -28.87
CA LEU A 96 -0.06 -22.40 -28.76
C LEU A 96 0.42 -22.00 -30.15
N LYS A 97 0.34 -20.72 -30.49
CA LYS A 97 0.81 -20.19 -31.77
C LYS A 97 1.76 -19.04 -31.54
N LEU A 98 2.92 -19.08 -32.19
CA LEU A 98 3.89 -17.99 -32.25
C LEU A 98 3.66 -17.21 -33.53
N TRP A 99 3.51 -15.91 -33.41
CA TRP A 99 3.24 -15.00 -34.52
C TRP A 99 4.43 -14.08 -34.74
N ASP A 100 4.64 -13.69 -36.00
CA ASP A 100 5.44 -12.53 -36.33
C ASP A 100 4.50 -11.49 -36.97
N ILE A 101 4.41 -10.32 -36.35
CA ILE A 101 3.45 -9.29 -36.77
C ILE A 101 3.77 -8.70 -38.15
N LEU A 102 5.00 -8.89 -38.66
CA LEU A 102 5.39 -8.47 -40.00
C LEU A 102 4.84 -9.42 -41.08
N LEU A 103 4.55 -10.68 -40.73
CA LEU A 103 3.93 -11.66 -41.64
C LEU A 103 2.41 -11.51 -41.62
N ASN A 104 1.74 -11.81 -42.74
CA ASN A 104 0.34 -11.47 -42.93
C ASN A 104 -0.66 -12.54 -42.46
N ASP A 105 -0.41 -13.81 -42.77
CA ASP A 105 -1.53 -14.77 -42.80
C ASP A 105 -1.39 -15.93 -41.80
N PHE A 106 -0.17 -16.30 -41.40
CA PHE A 106 0.06 -17.53 -40.64
C PHE A 106 1.04 -17.35 -39.48
N PRO A 107 0.85 -18.11 -38.39
CA PRO A 107 1.82 -18.16 -37.31
C PRO A 107 3.13 -18.79 -37.80
N ILE A 108 4.26 -18.33 -37.26
CA ILE A 108 5.58 -18.87 -37.57
C ILE A 108 5.81 -20.25 -36.95
N ARG A 109 5.09 -20.56 -35.87
CA ARG A 109 5.13 -21.89 -35.23
C ARG A 109 3.82 -22.19 -34.51
N SER A 110 3.47 -23.47 -34.42
CA SER A 110 2.34 -23.96 -33.64
C SER A 110 2.79 -25.15 -32.79
N TRP A 111 2.44 -25.16 -31.52
CA TRP A 111 2.63 -26.29 -30.61
C TRP A 111 1.28 -26.87 -30.22
N HIS A 112 1.20 -28.19 -30.16
CA HIS A 112 -0.01 -28.91 -29.81
C HIS A 112 0.35 -30.04 -28.85
N GLU A 113 0.43 -29.69 -27.56
CA GLU A 113 0.67 -30.67 -26.50
C GLU A 113 -0.33 -30.57 -25.34
N HIS A 114 -0.93 -29.41 -25.10
CA HIS A 114 -2.02 -29.31 -24.14
C HIS A 114 -3.24 -30.03 -24.69
N SER A 115 -3.94 -30.74 -23.81
CA SER A 115 -5.11 -31.56 -24.18
C SER A 115 -6.44 -30.83 -24.02
N ARG A 116 -6.39 -29.61 -23.49
CA ARG A 116 -7.52 -28.72 -23.21
C ARG A 116 -7.09 -27.27 -23.40
N GLU A 117 -8.06 -26.37 -23.30
CA GLU A 117 -7.94 -24.93 -23.44
C GLU A 117 -6.70 -24.38 -22.73
N VAL A 118 -5.93 -23.54 -23.43
CA VAL A 118 -4.80 -22.80 -22.85
C VAL A 118 -5.32 -21.44 -22.39
N PHE A 119 -5.35 -21.23 -21.08
CA PHE A 119 -5.95 -20.04 -20.47
C PHE A 119 -4.96 -18.93 -20.16
N SER A 120 -3.68 -19.25 -20.02
CA SER A 120 -2.66 -18.24 -19.84
C SER A 120 -1.36 -18.59 -20.53
N VAL A 121 -0.69 -17.55 -21.03
CA VAL A 121 0.68 -17.59 -21.53
C VAL A 121 1.47 -16.44 -20.90
N ASP A 122 2.69 -16.72 -20.47
CA ASP A 122 3.55 -15.70 -19.88
C ASP A 122 4.99 -15.88 -20.33
N TRP A 123 5.65 -14.79 -20.66
CA TRP A 123 7.02 -14.79 -21.17
C TRP A 123 7.98 -14.34 -20.08
N SER A 124 9.06 -15.08 -19.83
CA SER A 124 10.00 -14.71 -18.77
C SER A 124 10.72 -13.40 -19.11
N ASN A 125 10.54 -12.37 -18.30
CA ASN A 125 11.21 -11.07 -18.48
C ASN A 125 12.70 -11.08 -18.03
N ILE A 126 13.10 -12.05 -17.20
CA ILE A 126 14.50 -12.20 -16.77
C ILE A 126 15.28 -13.12 -17.71
N LYS A 127 14.78 -14.36 -17.94
CA LYS A 127 15.49 -15.35 -18.76
C LYS A 127 15.33 -15.05 -20.25
N LYS A 128 14.19 -14.47 -20.64
CA LYS A 128 13.82 -14.01 -21.99
C LYS A 128 13.73 -15.09 -23.06
N ASP A 129 14.40 -16.23 -22.94
CA ASP A 129 14.38 -17.33 -23.92
C ASP A 129 13.24 -18.34 -23.71
N THR A 130 12.47 -18.18 -22.62
CA THR A 130 11.50 -19.17 -22.16
C THR A 130 10.15 -18.51 -21.91
N PHE A 131 9.07 -19.18 -22.30
CA PHE A 131 7.71 -18.83 -21.94
C PHE A 131 6.98 -20.02 -21.33
N ALA A 132 5.93 -19.75 -20.56
CA ALA A 132 5.09 -20.73 -19.90
C ALA A 132 3.67 -20.67 -20.46
N SER A 133 2.97 -21.80 -20.41
CA SER A 133 1.55 -21.88 -20.70
C SER A 133 0.83 -22.70 -19.63
N SER A 134 -0.37 -22.27 -19.23
CA SER A 134 -1.24 -23.03 -18.32
C SER A 134 -2.54 -23.43 -18.99
N SER A 135 -3.01 -24.63 -18.67
CA SER A 135 -4.20 -25.21 -19.30
C SER A 135 -5.19 -25.79 -18.30
N TRP A 136 -6.43 -25.93 -18.76
CA TRP A 136 -7.48 -26.71 -18.11
C TRP A 136 -7.19 -28.21 -18.00
N ASP A 137 -6.11 -28.70 -18.61
CA ASP A 137 -5.63 -30.07 -18.42
C ASP A 137 -4.86 -30.29 -17.10
N GLY A 138 -4.70 -29.24 -16.27
CA GLY A 138 -4.03 -29.30 -14.97
C GLY A 138 -2.52 -29.08 -15.03
N ASN A 139 -1.95 -28.97 -16.24
CA ASN A 139 -0.52 -28.84 -16.44
C ASN A 139 -0.11 -27.41 -16.79
N VAL A 140 1.13 -27.10 -16.45
CA VAL A 140 1.86 -25.94 -16.95
C VAL A 140 3.03 -26.44 -17.78
N LYS A 141 3.20 -25.92 -19.00
CA LYS A 141 4.31 -26.31 -19.88
C LYS A 141 5.26 -25.14 -20.08
N LEU A 142 6.55 -25.43 -20.11
CA LEU A 142 7.61 -24.49 -20.42
C LEU A 142 8.10 -24.70 -21.84
N TRP A 143 8.41 -23.62 -22.52
CA TRP A 143 8.69 -23.62 -23.94
C TRP A 143 9.85 -22.69 -24.25
N THR A 144 10.60 -23.04 -25.29
CA THR A 144 11.55 -22.14 -25.94
C THR A 144 11.11 -22.04 -27.40
N PRO A 145 11.03 -20.84 -28.00
CA PRO A 145 10.50 -20.66 -29.35
C PRO A 145 11.26 -21.47 -30.40
N GLU A 146 12.54 -21.75 -30.16
CA GLU A 146 13.43 -22.53 -31.04
C GLU A 146 13.11 -24.04 -31.06
N LEU A 147 12.47 -24.58 -30.04
CA LEU A 147 12.18 -26.01 -29.93
C LEU A 147 10.76 -26.38 -30.39
N PRO A 148 10.59 -27.53 -31.09
CA PRO A 148 9.29 -27.95 -31.59
C PRO A 148 8.38 -28.57 -30.52
N ARG A 149 8.88 -28.77 -29.30
CA ARG A 149 8.19 -29.41 -28.16
C ARG A 149 8.47 -28.64 -26.87
N SER A 150 7.65 -28.86 -25.85
CA SER A 150 7.87 -28.29 -24.53
C SER A 150 9.19 -28.77 -23.94
N VAL A 151 9.88 -27.88 -23.23
CA VAL A 151 11.12 -28.17 -22.50
C VAL A 151 10.81 -28.99 -21.26
N THR A 152 9.76 -28.58 -20.54
CA THR A 152 9.34 -29.17 -19.27
C THR A 152 7.82 -29.14 -19.17
N THR A 153 7.23 -30.19 -18.61
CA THR A 153 5.82 -30.21 -18.20
C THR A 153 5.75 -30.29 -16.68
N LEU A 154 5.07 -29.34 -16.07
CA LEU A 154 4.78 -29.28 -14.65
C LEU A 154 3.36 -29.78 -14.42
N HIS A 155 3.21 -30.82 -13.61
CA HIS A 155 1.92 -31.32 -13.15
C HIS A 155 1.44 -30.46 -11.98
N ALA A 156 1.04 -29.23 -12.28
CA ALA A 156 0.85 -28.19 -11.27
C ALA A 156 -0.35 -28.46 -10.37
N HIS A 157 -1.49 -28.83 -10.95
CA HIS A 157 -2.75 -29.07 -10.23
C HIS A 157 -3.49 -30.29 -10.79
N LEU A 158 -4.38 -30.88 -9.99
CA LEU A 158 -5.31 -31.93 -10.45
C LEU A 158 -6.56 -31.34 -11.13
N SER A 159 -6.73 -30.02 -11.06
CA SER A 159 -7.85 -29.25 -11.60
C SER A 159 -7.34 -28.18 -12.57
N CYS A 160 -8.25 -27.45 -13.20
CA CYS A 160 -7.91 -26.44 -14.19
C CYS A 160 -6.93 -25.39 -13.65
N VAL A 161 -5.89 -25.05 -14.44
CA VAL A 161 -4.93 -23.99 -14.09
C VAL A 161 -5.30 -22.74 -14.89
N TYR A 162 -5.70 -21.68 -14.19
CA TYR A 162 -6.17 -20.46 -14.83
C TYR A 162 -5.03 -19.52 -15.23
N GLN A 163 -3.97 -19.46 -14.44
CA GLN A 163 -2.83 -18.58 -14.70
C GLN A 163 -1.53 -19.21 -14.21
N ALA A 164 -0.46 -19.00 -14.96
CA ALA A 164 0.91 -19.33 -14.59
C ALA A 164 1.81 -18.14 -14.96
N LEU A 165 2.46 -17.53 -13.97
CA LEU A 165 3.34 -16.37 -14.19
C LEU A 165 4.73 -16.60 -13.64
N PHE A 166 5.75 -16.24 -14.43
CA PHE A 166 7.12 -16.13 -13.96
C PHE A 166 7.26 -15.03 -12.90
N SER A 167 8.15 -15.26 -11.94
CA SER A 167 8.53 -14.22 -11.01
C SER A 167 9.35 -13.14 -11.74
N PRO A 168 9.00 -11.85 -11.59
CA PRO A 168 9.81 -10.76 -12.13
C PRO A 168 11.10 -10.53 -11.33
N HIS A 169 11.33 -11.32 -10.27
CA HIS A 169 12.49 -11.20 -9.38
C HIS A 169 13.48 -12.35 -9.49
N GLN A 170 12.99 -13.55 -9.85
CA GLN A 170 13.80 -14.76 -9.92
C GLN A 170 13.48 -15.55 -11.20
N PRO A 171 14.48 -15.86 -12.05
CA PRO A 171 14.25 -16.40 -13.40
C PRO A 171 13.63 -17.80 -13.40
N ASP A 172 13.87 -18.58 -12.36
CA ASP A 172 13.46 -19.98 -12.27
C ASP A 172 12.27 -20.20 -11.34
N ILE A 173 11.56 -19.13 -10.95
CA ILE A 173 10.38 -19.23 -10.09
C ILE A 173 9.12 -18.95 -10.89
N LEU A 174 8.11 -19.79 -10.70
CA LEU A 174 6.81 -19.66 -11.35
C LEU A 174 5.68 -19.87 -10.35
N ALA A 175 4.65 -19.03 -10.39
CA ALA A 175 3.44 -19.16 -9.58
C ALA A 175 2.25 -19.57 -10.43
N THR A 176 1.37 -20.41 -9.88
CA THR A 176 0.14 -20.89 -10.54
C THR A 176 -1.07 -20.71 -9.65
N CYS A 177 -2.25 -20.49 -10.24
CA CYS A 177 -3.54 -20.56 -9.55
C CYS A 177 -4.52 -21.49 -10.25
N SER A 178 -5.43 -22.07 -9.47
CA SER A 178 -6.33 -23.11 -9.95
C SER A 178 -7.74 -23.03 -9.37
N THR A 179 -8.66 -23.71 -10.06
CA THR A 179 -10.00 -24.08 -9.57
C THR A 179 -9.99 -24.75 -8.19
N ASP A 180 -8.89 -25.42 -7.80
CA ASP A 180 -8.78 -26.06 -6.47
C ASP A 180 -8.64 -25.08 -5.29
N GLY A 181 -8.62 -23.77 -5.56
CA GLY A 181 -8.51 -22.72 -4.55
C GLY A 181 -7.10 -22.50 -4.01
N THR A 182 -6.10 -23.18 -4.58
CA THR A 182 -4.71 -23.06 -4.17
C THR A 182 -3.89 -22.26 -5.17
N MET A 183 -2.94 -21.50 -4.62
CA MET A 183 -1.82 -20.94 -5.35
C MET A 183 -0.59 -21.81 -5.08
N LYS A 184 0.18 -22.16 -6.10
CA LYS A 184 1.42 -22.94 -5.95
C LYS A 184 2.61 -22.18 -6.51
N ILE A 185 3.76 -22.28 -5.84
CA ILE A 185 5.03 -21.72 -6.31
C ILE A 185 5.99 -22.87 -6.61
N PHE A 186 6.57 -22.84 -7.80
CA PHE A 186 7.51 -23.83 -8.31
C PHE A 186 8.89 -23.22 -8.48
N ASP A 187 9.92 -24.00 -8.13
CA ASP A 187 11.31 -23.74 -8.51
C ASP A 187 11.69 -24.71 -9.64
N LEU A 188 11.97 -24.14 -10.81
CA LEU A 188 12.25 -24.89 -12.04
C LEU A 188 13.59 -25.62 -12.02
N ARG A 189 14.49 -25.28 -11.08
CA ARG A 189 15.79 -25.94 -10.91
C ARG A 189 15.69 -27.25 -10.12
N SER A 190 14.61 -27.43 -9.36
CA SER A 190 14.45 -28.57 -8.45
C SER A 190 13.71 -29.71 -9.16
N PRO A 191 14.38 -30.79 -9.60
CA PRO A 191 13.69 -31.98 -10.04
C PRO A 191 13.07 -32.66 -8.81
N ALA A 192 11.75 -32.76 -8.76
CA ALA A 192 11.10 -33.53 -7.72
C ALA A 192 10.92 -34.98 -8.19
N TYR A 193 11.65 -35.88 -7.52
CA TYR A 193 11.45 -37.32 -7.65
C TYR A 193 10.47 -37.76 -6.55
N ALA A 194 9.44 -38.52 -6.90
CA ALA A 194 8.56 -39.10 -5.89
C ALA A 194 9.32 -40.17 -5.09
N THR A 195 9.65 -39.91 -3.83
CA THR A 195 10.21 -40.92 -2.92
C THR A 195 9.08 -41.50 -2.06
N GLY A 196 8.59 -42.69 -2.39
CA GLY A 196 7.60 -43.41 -1.60
C GLY A 196 7.74 -44.94 -1.74
N PRO A 197 7.40 -45.73 -0.70
CA PRO A 197 7.65 -47.18 -0.66
C PRO A 197 6.79 -48.03 -1.62
N ALA A 198 5.91 -47.40 -2.42
CA ALA A 198 4.96 -48.09 -3.31
C ALA A 198 5.10 -47.73 -4.80
N THR A 199 6.08 -46.92 -5.22
CA THR A 199 6.24 -46.52 -6.62
C THR A 199 7.53 -47.09 -7.22
N ASN A 200 7.48 -48.35 -7.67
CA ASN A 200 8.52 -48.95 -8.53
C ASN A 200 8.36 -48.50 -9.99
N SER A 201 8.24 -47.20 -10.19
CA SER A 201 8.06 -46.60 -11.52
C SER A 201 9.21 -45.62 -11.73
N PHE A 202 10.11 -45.91 -12.67
CA PHE A 202 11.03 -44.92 -13.27
C PHE A 202 10.24 -43.90 -14.11
N THR A 203 9.16 -43.33 -13.54
CA THR A 203 8.33 -42.31 -14.18
C THR A 203 8.96 -40.94 -14.01
N HIS A 204 8.79 -40.09 -15.03
CA HIS A 204 9.28 -38.72 -15.10
C HIS A 204 9.16 -37.95 -13.76
N PRO A 205 10.13 -37.10 -13.40
CA PRO A 205 10.08 -36.31 -12.17
C PRO A 205 8.76 -35.54 -12.08
N LEU A 206 7.99 -35.77 -11.01
CA LEU A 206 6.78 -35.01 -10.71
C LEU A 206 7.23 -33.68 -10.11
N SER A 207 6.96 -32.56 -10.76
CA SER A 207 7.26 -31.24 -10.20
C SER A 207 6.41 -30.98 -8.95
N ASN A 208 6.99 -31.13 -7.76
CA ASN A 208 6.36 -30.70 -6.52
C ASN A 208 6.53 -29.18 -6.37
N ALA A 209 5.45 -28.52 -5.95
CA ALA A 209 5.50 -27.12 -5.58
C ALA A 209 6.39 -26.95 -4.33
N VAL A 210 7.24 -25.93 -4.34
CA VAL A 210 8.06 -25.53 -3.19
C VAL A 210 7.19 -24.89 -2.11
N LEU A 211 6.08 -24.26 -2.50
CA LEU A 211 5.06 -23.74 -1.60
C LEU A 211 3.66 -23.93 -2.19
N THR A 212 2.71 -24.37 -1.37
CA THR A 212 1.28 -24.33 -1.66
C THR A 212 0.60 -23.39 -0.66
N VAL A 213 -0.10 -22.37 -1.17
CA VAL A 213 -0.87 -21.41 -0.40
C VAL A 213 -2.36 -21.70 -0.61
N PRO A 214 -3.12 -22.12 0.42
CA PRO A 214 -4.56 -22.33 0.33
C PRO A 214 -5.29 -20.98 0.35
N ALA A 215 -5.24 -20.27 -0.77
CA ALA A 215 -5.64 -18.85 -0.82
C ALA A 215 -7.16 -18.65 -0.76
N SER A 216 -7.96 -19.62 -1.22
CA SER A 216 -9.41 -19.57 -1.11
C SER A 216 -10.04 -20.96 -1.00
N GLY A 217 -11.27 -21.01 -0.48
CA GLY A 217 -12.12 -22.21 -0.53
C GLY A 217 -12.90 -22.34 -1.85
N THR A 218 -12.75 -21.37 -2.75
CA THR A 218 -13.35 -21.34 -4.09
C THR A 218 -12.26 -21.14 -5.14
N GLU A 219 -12.65 -21.14 -6.43
CA GLU A 219 -11.71 -21.05 -7.55
C GLU A 219 -10.91 -19.75 -7.54
N LEU A 220 -9.59 -19.86 -7.74
CA LEU A 220 -8.71 -18.72 -8.00
C LEU A 220 -8.59 -18.49 -9.49
N LEU A 221 -9.03 -17.32 -9.96
CA LEU A 221 -9.11 -16.99 -11.39
C LEU A 221 -7.88 -16.24 -11.90
N SER A 222 -7.16 -15.55 -11.01
CA SER A 222 -5.98 -14.79 -11.38
C SER A 222 -5.02 -14.61 -10.21
N LEU A 223 -3.74 -14.49 -10.54
CA LEU A 223 -2.68 -14.06 -9.63
C LEU A 223 -1.77 -13.07 -10.34
N ASP A 224 -1.05 -12.27 -9.56
CA ASP A 224 0.05 -11.47 -10.08
C ASP A 224 1.14 -11.25 -9.02
N TRP A 225 2.40 -11.24 -9.47
CA TRP A 225 3.55 -10.92 -8.64
C TRP A 225 3.64 -9.42 -8.40
N ASN A 226 3.90 -9.02 -7.16
CA ASN A 226 4.27 -7.64 -6.89
C ASN A 226 5.58 -7.35 -7.64
N LYS A 227 5.63 -6.24 -8.38
CA LYS A 227 6.77 -5.90 -9.26
C LYS A 227 8.01 -5.44 -8.48
N TYR A 228 7.86 -5.14 -7.19
CA TYR A 228 8.90 -4.57 -6.33
C TYR A 228 9.22 -5.42 -5.09
N ARG A 229 8.24 -6.17 -4.57
CA ARG A 229 8.39 -7.03 -3.38
C ARG A 229 8.48 -8.51 -3.82
N PRO A 230 9.66 -9.17 -3.71
CA PRO A 230 9.90 -10.48 -4.35
C PRO A 230 9.04 -11.66 -3.90
N PHE A 231 8.53 -11.61 -2.67
CA PHE A 231 7.78 -12.72 -2.06
C PHE A 231 6.29 -12.39 -1.90
N VAL A 232 5.82 -11.32 -2.55
CA VAL A 232 4.45 -10.84 -2.42
C VAL A 232 3.69 -11.10 -3.70
N LEU A 233 2.52 -11.73 -3.56
CA LEU A 233 1.59 -11.97 -4.66
C LEU A 233 0.19 -11.49 -4.31
N ALA A 234 -0.54 -11.02 -5.32
CA ALA A 234 -1.97 -10.81 -5.21
C ALA A 234 -2.69 -12.00 -5.87
N THR A 235 -3.82 -12.41 -5.29
CA THR A 235 -4.71 -13.44 -5.84
C THR A 235 -6.14 -12.95 -5.83
N THR A 236 -6.90 -13.33 -6.85
CA THR A 236 -8.33 -13.06 -6.94
C THR A 236 -9.11 -14.28 -7.41
N GLY A 237 -10.38 -14.36 -7.04
CA GLY A 237 -11.20 -15.52 -7.37
C GLY A 237 -12.70 -15.29 -7.28
N VAL A 238 -13.41 -16.41 -7.18
CA VAL A 238 -14.88 -16.47 -7.09
C VAL A 238 -15.40 -15.99 -5.73
N ASP A 239 -14.53 -15.96 -4.72
CA ASP A 239 -14.82 -15.39 -3.40
C ASP A 239 -14.97 -13.86 -3.36
N LYS A 240 -14.82 -13.19 -4.52
CA LYS A 240 -15.03 -11.74 -4.71
C LYS A 240 -14.00 -10.85 -4.00
N MET A 241 -12.97 -11.46 -3.42
CA MET A 241 -11.96 -10.76 -2.63
C MET A 241 -10.68 -10.60 -3.45
N VAL A 242 -9.98 -9.50 -3.21
CA VAL A 242 -8.55 -9.39 -3.57
C VAL A 242 -7.74 -9.68 -2.32
N LYS A 243 -6.80 -10.62 -2.42
CA LYS A 243 -5.95 -11.02 -1.29
C LYS A 243 -4.49 -10.83 -1.65
N VAL A 244 -3.72 -10.21 -0.76
CA VAL A 244 -2.28 -10.02 -0.90
C VAL A 244 -1.57 -10.92 0.10
N TRP A 245 -0.60 -11.68 -0.39
CA TRP A 245 0.08 -12.74 0.34
C TRP A 245 1.57 -12.49 0.43
N ASP A 246 2.13 -12.65 1.62
CA ASP A 246 3.57 -12.82 1.82
C ASP A 246 3.90 -14.31 1.91
N CYS A 247 4.71 -14.79 0.97
CA CYS A 247 5.04 -16.20 0.79
C CYS A 247 6.31 -16.64 1.54
N ARG A 248 6.89 -15.81 2.42
CA ARG A 248 8.10 -16.17 3.19
C ARG A 248 7.83 -17.14 4.33
N MET A 249 6.63 -17.08 4.91
CA MET A 249 6.24 -17.87 6.07
C MET A 249 5.78 -19.26 5.64
N ILE A 250 6.55 -20.28 5.98
CA ILE A 250 6.23 -21.69 5.74
C ILE A 250 5.69 -22.31 7.02
N GLN A 251 4.52 -22.94 6.96
CA GLN A 251 4.00 -23.77 8.04
C GLN A 251 4.38 -25.22 7.71
N SER A 252 5.37 -25.79 8.41
CA SER A 252 5.67 -27.21 8.27
C SER A 252 4.49 -28.04 8.80
N ALA A 253 3.63 -28.50 7.89
CA ALA A 253 2.68 -29.55 8.18
C ALA A 253 3.42 -30.89 8.26
N ASN A 254 3.33 -31.56 9.40
CA ASN A 254 3.81 -32.94 9.54
C ASN A 254 3.02 -33.87 8.59
N LEU A 255 3.76 -34.73 7.86
CA LEU A 255 3.30 -35.94 7.16
C LEU A 255 2.77 -35.84 5.71
N SER A 256 2.78 -34.69 5.04
CA SER A 256 2.58 -34.63 3.57
C SER A 256 3.81 -34.05 2.87
N ALA A 257 4.18 -34.59 1.71
CA ALA A 257 5.31 -34.13 0.90
C ALA A 257 5.10 -32.72 0.29
N GLN A 258 4.15 -31.93 0.81
CA GLN A 258 3.78 -30.62 0.32
C GLN A 258 4.01 -29.57 1.40
N THR A 259 4.86 -28.60 1.09
CA THR A 259 5.10 -27.44 1.93
C THR A 259 3.91 -26.48 1.82
N ILE A 260 3.20 -26.24 2.93
CA ILE A 260 2.06 -25.32 3.00
C ILE A 260 2.51 -24.04 3.70
N GLY A 261 2.02 -22.87 3.26
CA GLY A 261 2.36 -21.61 3.91
C GLY A 261 1.74 -20.41 3.22
N GLY A 262 2.38 -19.26 3.38
CA GLY A 262 1.87 -17.96 2.96
C GLY A 262 1.00 -17.31 4.04
N VAL A 263 1.22 -16.03 4.31
CA VAL A 263 0.41 -15.22 5.20
C VAL A 263 -0.35 -14.19 4.37
N CYS A 264 -1.67 -14.13 4.52
CA CYS A 264 -2.47 -13.10 3.90
C CYS A 264 -2.20 -11.78 4.64
N GLU A 265 -1.45 -10.86 4.04
CA GLU A 265 -1.17 -9.53 4.61
C GLU A 265 -2.42 -8.66 4.57
N VAL A 266 -3.13 -8.67 3.44
CA VAL A 266 -4.23 -7.75 3.17
C VAL A 266 -5.38 -8.47 2.48
N GLN A 267 -6.60 -8.14 2.87
CA GLN A 267 -7.84 -8.56 2.19
C GLN A 267 -8.63 -7.31 1.82
N LEU A 268 -8.91 -7.14 0.53
CA LEU A 268 -9.60 -5.98 -0.01
C LEU A 268 -11.00 -6.39 -0.47
N PRO A 269 -12.03 -6.18 0.36
CA PRO A 269 -13.42 -6.38 -0.05
C PRO A 269 -13.90 -5.24 -0.94
N GLY A 270 -14.79 -5.54 -1.89
CA GLY A 270 -15.61 -4.51 -2.52
C GLY A 270 -16.26 -4.92 -3.84
N HIS A 271 -15.71 -5.88 -4.59
CA HIS A 271 -16.37 -6.40 -5.78
C HIS A 271 -17.61 -7.22 -5.43
N GLU A 272 -18.65 -7.14 -6.27
CA GLU A 272 -19.93 -7.82 -6.01
C GLU A 272 -20.00 -9.23 -6.63
N TYR A 273 -19.15 -9.49 -7.62
CA TYR A 273 -19.02 -10.77 -8.33
C TYR A 273 -17.56 -11.22 -8.39
N ALA A 274 -17.33 -12.39 -8.98
CA ALA A 274 -16.01 -12.99 -9.12
C ALA A 274 -15.02 -12.05 -9.80
N VAL A 275 -13.83 -11.94 -9.22
CA VAL A 275 -12.78 -11.03 -9.69
C VAL A 275 -11.87 -11.80 -10.66
N ARG A 276 -12.04 -11.51 -11.95
CA ARG A 276 -11.47 -12.29 -13.06
C ARG A 276 -9.98 -12.06 -13.26
N LYS A 277 -9.49 -10.84 -13.03
CA LYS A 277 -8.10 -10.46 -13.28
C LYS A 277 -7.59 -9.53 -12.18
N VAL A 278 -6.34 -9.71 -11.78
CA VAL A 278 -5.56 -8.78 -10.96
C VAL A 278 -4.24 -8.49 -11.63
N GLN A 279 -3.78 -7.24 -11.56
CA GLN A 279 -2.43 -6.86 -12.01
C GLN A 279 -1.87 -5.75 -11.11
N TRP A 280 -0.69 -5.99 -10.54
CA TRP A 280 0.11 -4.98 -9.86
C TRP A 280 0.58 -3.91 -10.84
N SER A 281 0.60 -2.67 -10.36
CA SER A 281 1.19 -1.57 -11.11
C SER A 281 2.68 -1.84 -11.35
N PRO A 282 3.18 -1.64 -12.59
CA PRO A 282 4.60 -1.63 -12.88
C PRO A 282 5.29 -0.32 -12.46
N HIS A 283 4.53 0.65 -11.93
CA HIS A 283 5.02 1.98 -11.53
C HIS A 283 5.00 2.20 -10.00
N HIS A 284 4.09 1.55 -9.27
CA HIS A 284 3.99 1.67 -7.81
C HIS A 284 3.97 0.31 -7.09
N PRO A 285 4.66 0.18 -5.95
CA PRO A 285 4.73 -1.07 -5.19
C PRO A 285 3.43 -1.43 -4.49
N ASP A 286 2.57 -0.47 -4.20
CA ASP A 286 1.37 -0.67 -3.37
C ASP A 286 0.07 -0.57 -4.16
N ILE A 287 0.12 -0.32 -5.47
CA ILE A 287 -1.08 -0.15 -6.30
C ILE A 287 -1.33 -1.39 -7.16
N LEU A 288 -2.59 -1.82 -7.21
CA LEU A 288 -3.05 -2.90 -8.08
C LEU A 288 -4.38 -2.56 -8.75
N ALA A 289 -4.59 -3.09 -9.94
CA ALA A 289 -5.85 -3.01 -10.68
C ALA A 289 -6.53 -4.37 -10.70
N THR A 290 -7.86 -4.36 -10.66
CA THR A 290 -8.68 -5.55 -10.81
C THR A 290 -9.80 -5.35 -11.80
N ALA A 291 -10.25 -6.44 -12.42
CA ALA A 291 -11.44 -6.48 -13.26
C ALA A 291 -12.35 -7.62 -12.82
N SER A 292 -13.66 -7.35 -12.77
CA SER A 292 -14.64 -8.28 -12.22
C SER A 292 -15.88 -8.44 -13.11
N TYR A 293 -16.55 -9.57 -12.92
CA TYR A 293 -17.85 -9.83 -13.54
C TYR A 293 -18.97 -8.92 -13.02
N ASP A 294 -18.70 -8.06 -12.03
CA ASP A 294 -19.59 -6.96 -11.65
C ASP A 294 -19.55 -5.77 -12.62
N MET A 295 -18.89 -5.95 -13.78
CA MET A 295 -18.74 -4.96 -14.85
C MET A 295 -17.88 -3.76 -14.45
N THR A 296 -17.14 -3.85 -13.34
CA THR A 296 -16.23 -2.79 -12.90
C THR A 296 -14.77 -3.21 -13.02
N CYS A 297 -13.92 -2.25 -13.34
CA CYS A 297 -12.50 -2.30 -13.01
C CYS A 297 -12.24 -1.40 -11.80
N ARG A 298 -11.37 -1.81 -10.88
CA ARG A 298 -11.10 -1.05 -9.66
C ARG A 298 -9.61 -0.94 -9.41
N ILE A 299 -9.20 0.20 -8.89
CA ILE A 299 -7.82 0.49 -8.51
C ILE A 299 -7.75 0.52 -7.01
N TRP A 300 -6.76 -0.20 -6.47
CA TRP A 300 -6.60 -0.40 -5.04
C TRP A 300 -5.21 -0.02 -4.59
N SER A 301 -5.11 0.48 -3.36
CA SER A 301 -3.88 0.52 -2.58
C SER A 301 -3.87 -0.64 -1.58
N SER A 302 -2.81 -1.45 -1.60
CA SER A 302 -2.55 -2.48 -0.59
C SER A 302 -2.08 -1.89 0.74
N ASN A 303 -1.65 -0.63 0.75
CA ASN A 303 -1.17 0.06 1.94
C ASN A 303 -1.67 1.52 1.91
N PRO A 304 -2.97 1.76 2.18
CA PRO A 304 -3.53 3.11 2.11
C PRO A 304 -2.88 4.01 3.17
N SER A 305 -2.73 5.30 2.84
CA SER A 305 -2.35 6.33 3.80
C SER A 305 -3.35 6.41 4.96
N ALA A 306 -2.94 6.95 6.11
CA ALA A 306 -3.72 6.93 7.34
C ALA A 306 -5.14 7.53 7.13
N GLY A 307 -6.19 6.71 7.31
CA GLY A 307 -7.59 7.11 7.07
C GLY A 307 -8.05 7.06 5.61
N GLY A 308 -7.15 6.71 4.68
CA GLY A 308 -7.44 6.48 3.28
C GLY A 308 -8.16 5.17 3.02
N SER A 309 -8.97 5.14 1.97
CA SER A 309 -9.62 3.92 1.48
C SER A 309 -8.62 3.08 0.69
N SER A 310 -8.57 1.78 0.94
CA SER A 310 -7.83 0.86 0.06
C SER A 310 -8.40 0.82 -1.36
N LEU A 311 -9.67 1.18 -1.56
CA LEU A 311 -10.26 1.38 -2.88
C LEU A 311 -10.04 2.84 -3.29
N LEU A 312 -9.19 3.04 -4.30
CA LEU A 312 -8.82 4.37 -4.81
C LEU A 312 -9.80 4.85 -5.88
N GLN A 313 -10.13 3.98 -6.83
CA GLN A 313 -10.97 4.36 -7.97
C GLN A 313 -11.84 3.20 -8.46
N VAL A 314 -13.04 3.52 -8.93
CA VAL A 314 -13.96 2.58 -9.58
C VAL A 314 -14.21 3.04 -11.02
N HIS A 315 -14.03 2.11 -11.95
CA HIS A 315 -14.31 2.25 -13.36
C HIS A 315 -15.50 1.36 -13.71
N ASP A 316 -16.66 1.97 -13.88
CA ASP A 316 -17.91 1.33 -14.25
C ASP A 316 -18.45 1.65 -15.67
N PRO A 317 -17.64 2.07 -16.67
CA PRO A 317 -18.20 2.36 -17.99
C PRO A 317 -18.48 1.09 -18.81
N HIS A 318 -18.01 -0.08 -18.39
CA HIS A 318 -18.28 -1.34 -19.08
C HIS A 318 -19.74 -1.75 -18.88
N THR A 319 -20.39 -2.20 -19.96
CA THR A 319 -21.81 -2.57 -19.95
C THR A 319 -22.02 -4.08 -19.84
N GLU A 320 -20.92 -4.84 -19.75
CA GLU A 320 -20.87 -6.30 -19.63
C GLU A 320 -19.69 -6.68 -18.73
N PHE A 321 -19.55 -7.97 -18.43
CA PHE A 321 -18.48 -8.51 -17.58
C PHE A 321 -17.10 -7.95 -17.96
N ALA A 322 -16.44 -7.28 -17.01
CA ALA A 322 -15.07 -6.82 -17.19
C ALA A 322 -14.14 -8.05 -17.12
N ALA A 323 -13.53 -8.37 -18.26
CA ALA A 323 -12.79 -9.60 -18.45
C ALA A 323 -11.31 -9.45 -18.07
N GLY A 324 -10.80 -8.23 -18.07
CA GLY A 324 -9.46 -7.95 -17.59
C GLY A 324 -9.07 -6.48 -17.62
N CYS A 325 -7.92 -6.22 -17.02
CA CYS A 325 -7.26 -4.92 -16.97
C CYS A 325 -5.75 -5.12 -17.16
N SER A 326 -5.06 -4.11 -17.71
CA SER A 326 -3.62 -4.12 -17.86
C SER A 326 -2.99 -2.74 -17.87
N TRP A 327 -1.99 -2.55 -16.99
CA TRP A 327 -1.21 -1.32 -16.90
C TRP A 327 -0.27 -1.14 -18.10
N SER A 328 -0.15 0.09 -18.59
CA SER A 328 0.91 0.46 -19.52
C SER A 328 2.27 0.31 -18.85
N LEU A 329 3.22 -0.23 -19.60
CA LEU A 329 4.60 -0.40 -19.14
C LEU A 329 5.38 0.92 -19.12
N TYR A 330 4.97 1.91 -19.91
CA TYR A 330 5.74 3.14 -20.14
C TYR A 330 5.06 4.39 -19.60
N ASP A 331 3.73 4.46 -19.73
CA ASP A 331 2.96 5.64 -19.36
C ASP A 331 2.32 5.37 -18.00
N GLU A 332 2.78 6.10 -16.99
CA GLU A 332 2.26 6.01 -15.63
C GLU A 332 0.76 6.35 -15.60
N GLY A 333 -0.01 5.55 -14.86
CA GLY A 333 -1.46 5.66 -14.75
C GLY A 333 -2.27 5.11 -15.94
N LEU A 334 -1.69 4.94 -17.12
CA LEU A 334 -2.45 4.45 -18.28
C LEU A 334 -2.85 2.96 -18.09
N ILE A 335 -4.15 2.65 -18.21
CA ILE A 335 -4.71 1.30 -18.05
C ILE A 335 -5.58 0.92 -19.25
N ALA A 336 -5.26 -0.21 -19.87
CA ALA A 336 -6.19 -0.87 -20.79
C ALA A 336 -7.19 -1.71 -20.00
N SER A 337 -8.49 -1.58 -20.28
CA SER A 337 -9.53 -2.43 -19.71
C SER A 337 -10.46 -2.95 -20.79
N TRP A 338 -10.96 -4.16 -20.61
CA TRP A 338 -11.81 -4.81 -21.60
C TRP A 338 -12.92 -5.61 -20.94
N CYS A 339 -14.02 -5.73 -21.66
CA CYS A 339 -15.17 -6.51 -21.26
C CYS A 339 -15.54 -7.50 -22.36
N TYR A 340 -16.44 -8.42 -22.01
CA TYR A 340 -17.04 -9.34 -22.97
C TYR A 340 -18.03 -8.67 -23.94
N SER A 341 -18.17 -7.34 -23.90
CA SER A 341 -18.85 -6.55 -24.93
C SER A 341 -17.90 -6.18 -26.08
N ARG A 342 -18.46 -5.58 -27.14
CA ARG A 342 -17.75 -5.21 -28.37
C ARG A 342 -16.74 -4.05 -28.20
N ASN A 343 -16.56 -3.52 -26.99
CA ASN A 343 -15.81 -2.29 -26.73
C ASN A 343 -14.60 -2.58 -25.84
N THR A 344 -13.39 -2.48 -26.40
CA THR A 344 -12.16 -2.30 -25.61
C THR A 344 -12.04 -0.83 -25.24
N ARG A 345 -11.84 -0.53 -23.96
CA ARG A 345 -11.64 0.84 -23.47
C ARG A 345 -10.21 0.97 -22.94
N VAL A 346 -9.38 1.75 -23.63
CA VAL A 346 -8.11 2.19 -23.07
C VAL A 346 -8.42 3.44 -22.25
N CYS A 347 -8.41 3.27 -20.92
CA CYS A 347 -8.63 4.33 -19.97
C CYS A 347 -7.28 4.94 -19.63
N GLN A 348 -7.07 6.20 -19.98
CA GLN A 348 -6.03 6.97 -19.34
C GLN A 348 -6.56 7.40 -17.98
N ASP A 349 -6.11 6.72 -16.94
CA ASP A 349 -6.26 7.22 -15.60
C ASP A 349 -4.96 7.82 -15.18
N ILE A 350 -4.91 9.14 -15.07
CA ILE A 350 -3.92 9.68 -14.15
C ILE A 350 -4.42 9.17 -12.80
N ILE A 351 -3.72 8.17 -12.23
CA ILE A 351 -3.68 8.08 -10.78
C ILE A 351 -3.16 9.47 -10.44
N GLU A 352 -4.05 10.37 -10.05
CA GLU A 352 -3.62 11.46 -9.21
C GLU A 352 -3.26 10.73 -7.92
N ASP A 353 -2.08 10.12 -7.92
CA ASP A 353 -1.30 10.00 -6.72
C ASP A 353 -1.35 11.41 -6.17
N ASP A 354 -1.87 11.56 -4.94
CA ASP A 354 -1.69 12.82 -4.23
C ASP A 354 -0.20 13.14 -4.43
N PRO A 355 0.19 14.26 -5.05
CA PRO A 355 1.59 14.51 -5.43
C PRO A 355 2.56 14.42 -4.24
N GLU A 356 2.02 14.31 -3.02
CA GLU A 356 2.65 13.94 -1.77
C GLU A 356 3.25 12.51 -1.72
N ASP A 357 2.68 11.51 -2.40
CA ASP A 357 3.17 10.11 -2.31
C ASP A 357 4.43 9.86 -3.17
N ILE A 358 4.58 10.57 -4.30
CA ILE A 358 5.77 10.45 -5.17
C ILE A 358 6.85 11.48 -4.81
N MET A 359 6.49 12.65 -4.26
CA MET A 359 7.39 13.82 -4.20
C MET A 359 7.40 14.57 -2.87
N SER A 360 7.20 13.89 -1.74
CA SER A 360 7.33 14.49 -0.39
C SER A 360 8.66 15.25 -0.18
N ALA A 361 9.76 14.83 -0.81
CA ALA A 361 11.06 15.49 -0.72
C ALA A 361 11.24 16.70 -1.66
N SER A 362 10.40 16.85 -2.71
CA SER A 362 10.61 17.82 -3.81
C SER A 362 9.59 18.96 -3.84
N LEU A 363 8.45 18.81 -3.16
CA LEU A 363 7.33 19.78 -3.13
C LEU A 363 7.67 21.16 -2.55
N HIS A 364 8.70 21.25 -1.69
CA HIS A 364 9.14 22.52 -1.09
C HIS A 364 9.58 23.55 -2.15
N THR A 365 10.10 23.10 -3.29
CA THR A 365 10.74 24.01 -4.27
C THR A 365 9.75 24.58 -5.28
N LEU A 366 8.57 23.97 -5.44
CA LEU A 366 7.66 24.28 -6.54
C LEU A 366 6.33 24.94 -6.11
N TYR A 367 5.83 24.69 -4.89
CA TYR A 367 4.42 25.03 -4.58
C TYR A 367 4.11 25.49 -3.13
N ASP A 368 5.08 25.83 -2.27
CA ASP A 368 4.84 26.32 -0.89
C ASP A 368 3.94 25.41 -0.01
N TYR A 369 4.03 24.09 -0.16
CA TYR A 369 3.30 23.12 0.69
C TYR A 369 4.06 22.79 1.99
N ALA A 370 3.36 22.78 3.14
CA ALA A 370 3.93 22.41 4.44
C ALA A 370 3.76 20.90 4.70
N PRO A 371 4.84 20.11 4.89
CA PRO A 371 4.72 18.67 5.10
C PRO A 371 4.15 18.31 6.48
N ILE A 372 3.31 17.26 6.53
CA ILE A 372 2.61 16.78 7.75
C ILE A 372 3.56 15.98 8.66
N SER A 373 4.50 15.25 8.08
CA SER A 373 5.59 14.59 8.81
C SER A 373 6.92 14.79 8.07
N HIS A 374 8.02 14.90 8.80
CA HIS A 374 9.30 15.37 8.25
C HIS A 374 10.37 14.27 8.17
N SER A 375 9.99 13.00 8.28
CA SER A 375 10.97 11.93 8.48
C SER A 375 10.42 10.53 8.18
N THR A 376 11.27 9.62 7.72
CA THR A 376 10.95 8.18 7.56
C THR A 376 11.35 7.36 8.80
N PRO A 377 10.69 6.23 9.10
CA PRO A 377 11.08 5.35 10.21
C PRO A 377 12.57 4.98 10.14
N GLY A 378 13.27 5.05 11.28
CA GLY A 378 14.70 4.77 11.37
C GLY A 378 15.64 5.88 10.86
N SER A 379 15.13 6.95 10.23
CA SER A 379 15.96 8.07 9.76
C SER A 379 16.44 8.98 10.89
N ILE A 380 17.51 9.74 10.63
CA ILE A 380 17.99 10.78 11.53
C ILE A 380 17.39 12.13 11.09
N PHE A 381 16.74 12.81 12.02
CA PHE A 381 16.19 14.15 11.84
C PHE A 381 16.94 15.14 12.74
N THR A 382 17.24 16.33 12.24
CA THR A 382 17.88 17.39 13.06
C THR A 382 17.02 18.64 13.06
N TYR A 383 16.51 18.98 14.24
CA TYR A 383 15.77 20.22 14.48
C TYR A 383 16.73 21.34 14.90
N THR A 384 16.57 22.53 14.33
CA THR A 384 17.34 23.72 14.69
C THR A 384 16.48 24.72 15.47
N ILE A 385 16.90 25.02 16.69
CA ILE A 385 16.24 25.97 17.58
C ILE A 385 16.40 27.39 17.02
N LYS A 386 15.27 28.06 16.74
CA LYS A 386 15.22 29.38 16.08
C LYS A 386 15.56 30.60 16.97
N ARG A 387 15.99 30.41 18.23
CA ARG A 387 16.27 31.53 19.17
C ARG A 387 17.59 32.27 18.88
N ASN A 388 17.54 33.60 18.89
CA ASN A 388 18.70 34.49 18.77
C ASN A 388 19.44 34.63 20.12
N GLY A 389 20.65 34.05 20.22
CA GLY A 389 21.61 34.33 21.29
C GLY A 389 22.03 33.10 22.09
N GLY A 390 23.12 32.44 21.67
CA GLY A 390 23.67 31.27 22.37
C GLY A 390 24.46 30.30 21.47
N ASN A 391 25.38 29.56 22.08
CA ASN A 391 26.44 28.70 21.50
C ASN A 391 25.94 27.67 20.46
N SER A 392 26.68 27.43 19.38
CA SER A 392 26.24 26.68 18.19
C SER A 392 25.81 25.22 18.45
N ALA A 393 26.51 24.49 19.33
CA ALA A 393 26.18 23.10 19.65
C ALA A 393 24.89 22.95 20.50
N LEU A 394 24.46 24.02 21.17
CA LEU A 394 23.22 24.00 21.96
C LEU A 394 21.96 24.26 21.12
N ARG A 395 22.10 24.58 19.83
CA ARG A 395 20.98 24.96 18.95
C ARG A 395 20.36 23.81 18.18
N GLN A 396 20.94 22.61 18.22
CA GLN A 396 20.43 21.48 17.43
C GLN A 396 19.96 20.36 18.33
N ILE A 397 18.82 19.78 17.96
CA ILE A 397 18.26 18.56 18.55
C ILE A 397 18.27 17.49 17.46
N THR A 398 19.04 16.43 17.66
CA THR A 398 19.17 15.32 16.70
C THR A 398 18.39 14.11 17.20
N LEU A 399 17.41 13.68 16.42
CA LEU A 399 16.48 12.61 16.74
C LEU A 399 16.64 11.48 15.74
N GLN A 400 16.51 10.26 16.22
CA GLN A 400 16.25 9.10 15.39
C GLN A 400 14.76 8.80 15.45
N VAL A 401 14.14 8.57 14.30
CA VAL A 401 12.73 8.22 14.24
C VAL A 401 12.55 6.76 14.65
N PRO A 402 11.61 6.46 15.58
CA PRO A 402 11.32 5.08 15.97
C PRO A 402 10.98 4.17 14.79
N ASP A 403 11.43 2.92 14.85
CA ASP A 403 11.01 1.84 13.97
C ASP A 403 10.25 0.79 14.80
N THR A 404 8.94 0.97 14.86
CA THR A 404 8.04 0.19 15.73
C THR A 404 7.78 -1.21 15.19
N GLN A 405 7.35 -2.14 16.04
CA GLN A 405 6.94 -3.47 15.59
C GLN A 405 5.76 -3.37 14.61
N ALA A 406 5.70 -4.26 13.63
CA ALA A 406 4.67 -4.23 12.58
C ALA A 406 3.23 -4.24 13.14
N SER A 407 3.00 -4.88 14.28
CA SER A 407 1.70 -4.88 14.96
C SER A 407 1.27 -3.50 15.48
N ASN A 408 2.21 -2.57 15.65
CA ASN A 408 2.02 -1.24 16.22
C ASN A 408 2.12 -0.12 15.18
N TRP A 409 2.32 -0.45 13.89
CA TRP A 409 2.43 0.55 12.82
C TRP A 409 1.17 1.42 12.68
N SER A 410 0.00 0.86 13.02
CA SER A 410 -1.26 1.60 13.05
C SER A 410 -1.27 2.73 14.09
N LEU A 411 -0.39 2.73 15.09
CA LEU A 411 -0.31 3.79 16.10
C LEU A 411 0.41 5.06 15.58
N HIS A 412 1.02 4.97 14.40
CA HIS A 412 1.77 6.04 13.74
C HIS A 412 2.84 6.71 14.63
N ALA A 413 3.43 5.96 15.57
CA ALA A 413 4.52 6.42 16.44
C ALA A 413 5.91 6.45 15.76
N SER A 414 5.95 6.23 14.44
CA SER A 414 7.18 6.16 13.62
C SER A 414 7.42 7.42 12.79
N SER A 415 6.93 8.59 13.23
CA SER A 415 6.99 9.86 12.50
C SER A 415 7.25 11.06 13.42
N ILE A 416 7.90 12.10 12.88
CA ILE A 416 7.95 13.45 13.49
C ILE A 416 6.84 14.30 12.89
N TRP A 417 5.79 14.51 13.66
CA TRP A 417 4.59 15.24 13.24
C TRP A 417 4.80 16.76 13.19
N GLN A 418 4.13 17.42 12.25
CA GLN A 418 4.09 18.88 12.16
C GLN A 418 3.58 19.52 13.46
N ALA A 419 2.66 18.86 14.18
CA ALA A 419 2.23 19.30 15.50
C ALA A 419 3.38 19.35 16.53
N SER A 420 4.29 18.38 16.49
CA SER A 420 5.46 18.29 17.35
C SER A 420 6.45 19.43 17.08
N LEU A 421 6.71 19.69 15.80
CA LEU A 421 7.53 20.84 15.37
C LEU A 421 6.88 22.17 15.74
N HIS A 422 5.56 22.29 15.59
CA HIS A 422 4.84 23.51 15.92
C HIS A 422 4.90 23.82 17.42
N ILE A 423 4.82 22.81 18.29
CA ILE A 423 5.04 22.97 19.74
C ILE A 423 6.47 23.43 20.01
N ALA A 424 7.48 22.83 19.36
CA ALA A 424 8.88 23.20 19.57
C ALA A 424 9.18 24.64 19.11
N ASP A 425 8.60 25.06 17.98
CA ASP A 425 8.73 26.42 17.43
C ASP A 425 8.01 27.48 18.28
N HIS A 426 6.94 27.10 19.00
CA HIS A 426 6.11 28.02 19.78
C HIS A 426 6.04 27.62 21.26
N ILE A 427 7.17 27.20 21.82
CA ILE A 427 7.26 26.70 23.19
C ILE A 427 6.77 27.72 24.23
N GLU A 428 6.87 29.02 23.94
CA GLU A 428 6.35 30.11 24.78
C GLU A 428 4.82 30.04 24.99
N TYR A 429 4.08 29.39 24.09
CA TYR A 429 2.63 29.21 24.24
C TYR A 429 2.26 28.17 25.30
N LEU A 430 3.23 27.36 25.75
CA LEU A 430 3.08 26.52 26.94
C LEU A 430 3.09 27.36 28.24
N GLN A 431 3.46 28.64 28.17
CA GLN A 431 3.50 29.57 29.29
C GLN A 431 4.31 29.06 30.49
N LEU A 432 5.40 28.33 30.23
CA LEU A 432 6.23 27.70 31.27
C LEU A 432 6.81 28.72 32.25
N ASP A 433 7.02 29.96 31.80
CA ASP A 433 7.53 31.07 32.62
C ASP A 433 6.60 31.42 33.80
N ARG A 434 5.30 31.07 33.74
CA ARG A 434 4.37 31.23 34.87
C ARG A 434 4.77 30.39 36.10
N PHE A 435 5.63 29.41 35.90
CA PHE A 435 6.13 28.52 36.94
C PHE A 435 7.59 28.81 37.27
N SER A 436 8.13 29.99 36.91
CA SER A 436 9.51 30.40 37.23
C SER A 436 9.82 30.34 38.73
N ASP A 437 8.81 30.61 39.56
CA ASP A 437 8.94 30.65 41.01
C ASP A 437 8.93 29.25 41.65
N ARG A 438 8.58 28.21 40.87
CA ARG A 438 8.60 26.82 41.34
C ARG A 438 10.00 26.24 41.30
N LYS A 439 10.35 25.51 42.37
CA LYS A 439 11.60 24.77 42.45
C LYS A 439 11.69 23.67 41.38
N VAL A 440 10.57 23.00 41.11
CA VAL A 440 10.46 21.97 40.06
C VAL A 440 9.13 22.14 39.32
N LEU A 441 9.21 22.32 38.00
CA LEU A 441 8.07 22.30 37.09
C LEU A 441 7.96 20.90 36.48
N ARG A 442 6.81 20.25 36.65
CA ARG A 442 6.61 18.89 36.12
C ARG A 442 5.84 18.89 34.82
N VAL A 443 6.45 18.27 33.81
CA VAL A 443 5.90 18.19 32.46
C VAL A 443 5.78 16.72 32.04
N LEU A 444 4.64 16.35 31.48
CA LEU A 444 4.41 15.05 30.85
C LEU A 444 4.17 15.23 29.36
N GLU A 445 4.86 14.47 28.53
CA GLU A 445 4.51 14.28 27.12
C GLU A 445 3.88 12.90 26.90
N LEU A 446 2.69 12.89 26.31
CA LEU A 446 1.98 11.68 25.89
C LEU A 446 2.02 11.58 24.36
N GLY A 447 2.37 10.40 23.85
CA GLY A 447 2.55 10.19 22.40
C GLY A 447 3.82 10.87 21.88
N ALA A 448 4.92 10.74 22.63
CA ALA A 448 6.14 11.48 22.37
C ALA A 448 6.85 11.11 21.06
N SER A 449 6.66 9.89 20.53
CA SER A 449 7.34 9.34 19.36
C SER A 449 8.86 9.51 19.47
N ALA A 450 9.45 10.45 18.72
CA ALA A 450 10.87 10.78 18.78
C ALA A 450 11.27 11.68 19.97
N GLY A 451 10.31 12.32 20.65
CA GLY A 451 10.50 13.09 21.89
C GLY A 451 10.93 14.54 21.72
N LEU A 452 10.67 15.16 20.56
CA LEU A 452 11.11 16.53 20.27
C LEU A 452 10.65 17.57 21.33
N PRO A 453 9.36 17.66 21.69
CA PRO A 453 8.87 18.62 22.69
C PRO A 453 9.49 18.36 24.06
N SER A 454 9.55 17.10 24.52
CA SER A 454 10.18 16.76 25.79
C SER A 454 11.63 17.18 25.88
N ILE A 455 12.42 16.87 24.86
CA ILE A 455 13.84 17.23 24.80
C ILE A 455 14.01 18.75 24.73
N MET A 456 13.19 19.44 23.95
CA MET A 456 13.21 20.89 23.84
C MET A 456 12.92 21.55 25.20
N ILE A 457 11.83 21.16 25.88
CA ILE A 457 11.45 21.67 27.20
C ILE A 457 12.55 21.42 28.23
N ALA A 458 13.10 20.19 28.28
CA ALA A 458 14.18 19.86 29.19
C ALA A 458 15.43 20.74 28.96
N ARG A 459 15.72 21.09 27.70
CA ARG A 459 16.90 21.92 27.37
C ARG A 459 16.68 23.41 27.59
N THR A 460 15.48 23.93 27.34
CA THR A 460 15.21 25.37 27.39
C THR A 460 14.70 25.86 28.73
N THR A 461 14.19 24.96 29.58
CA THR A 461 13.52 25.33 30.84
C THR A 461 14.28 24.71 32.02
N PRO A 462 15.15 25.48 32.72
CA PRO A 462 16.05 24.95 33.75
C PRO A 462 15.38 24.17 34.88
N ASN A 463 14.23 24.64 35.37
CA ASN A 463 13.49 24.04 36.47
C ASN A 463 12.51 22.94 36.01
N ALA A 464 12.44 22.60 34.72
CA ALA A 464 11.55 21.56 34.21
C ALA A 464 12.13 20.15 34.39
N VAL A 465 11.26 19.25 34.85
CA VAL A 465 11.45 17.80 34.98
C VAL A 465 10.39 17.16 34.09
N VAL A 466 10.83 16.46 33.04
CA VAL A 466 10.01 16.01 31.92
C VAL A 466 9.91 14.49 31.88
N VAL A 467 8.70 13.95 31.77
CA VAL A 467 8.47 12.54 31.47
C VAL A 467 7.96 12.44 30.04
N ALA A 468 8.73 11.80 29.17
CA ALA A 468 8.34 11.47 27.80
C ALA A 468 7.79 10.05 27.77
N SER A 469 6.57 9.88 27.28
CA SER A 469 5.91 8.58 27.28
C SER A 469 5.21 8.27 25.97
N ASP A 470 5.24 7.00 25.63
CA ASP A 470 4.56 6.45 24.47
C ASP A 470 4.22 4.97 24.72
N TYR A 471 3.53 4.33 23.78
CA TYR A 471 3.09 2.94 23.89
C TYR A 471 4.24 1.99 24.24
N PRO A 472 3.98 0.88 24.95
CA PRO A 472 5.00 -0.05 25.44
C PRO A 472 5.58 -0.94 24.32
N ASP A 473 6.11 -0.32 23.27
CA ASP A 473 6.90 -0.95 22.21
C ASP A 473 8.39 -0.82 22.54
N GLU A 474 9.12 -1.94 22.54
CA GLU A 474 10.52 -1.95 22.97
C GLU A 474 11.41 -1.09 22.06
N ASN A 475 11.18 -1.11 20.75
CA ASN A 475 11.97 -0.34 19.79
C ASN A 475 11.66 1.15 19.88
N LEU A 476 10.38 1.49 20.05
CA LEU A 476 9.91 2.86 20.27
C LEU A 476 10.57 3.49 21.48
N ILE A 477 10.45 2.82 22.62
CA ILE A 477 10.92 3.35 23.90
C ILE A 477 12.44 3.35 23.98
N ARG A 478 13.12 2.35 23.39
CA ARG A 478 14.59 2.37 23.23
C ARG A 478 15.02 3.58 22.40
N THR A 479 14.40 3.81 21.25
CA THR A 479 14.74 4.94 20.35
C THR A 479 14.50 6.28 21.03
N LEU A 480 13.36 6.45 21.71
CA LEU A 480 13.04 7.64 22.50
C LEU A 480 14.08 7.88 23.61
N SER A 481 14.49 6.83 24.32
CA SER A 481 15.54 6.91 25.36
C SER A 481 16.89 7.32 24.78
N ASP A 482 17.25 6.76 23.62
CA ASP A 482 18.48 7.08 22.92
C ASP A 482 18.47 8.53 22.40
N ASN A 483 17.32 9.04 21.94
CA ASN A 483 17.15 10.44 21.56
C ASN A 483 17.36 11.39 22.75
N VAL A 484 16.78 11.08 23.91
CA VAL A 484 16.98 11.87 25.13
C VAL A 484 18.47 11.90 25.52
N ARG A 485 19.15 10.75 25.47
CA ARG A 485 20.58 10.65 25.78
C ARG A 485 21.45 11.40 24.78
N ARG A 486 21.17 11.26 23.49
CA ARG A 486 21.89 11.90 22.39
C ARG A 486 21.86 13.43 22.49
N ASN A 487 20.79 13.99 23.06
CA ASN A 487 20.60 15.42 23.21
C ASN A 487 20.95 15.97 24.59
N HIS A 488 21.66 15.19 25.42
CA HIS A 488 22.09 15.58 26.77
C HIS A 488 20.92 16.04 27.68
N ALA A 489 19.74 15.41 27.51
CA ALA A 489 18.54 15.74 28.29
C ALA A 489 18.27 14.75 29.44
N SER A 490 19.07 13.67 29.57
CA SER A 490 18.82 12.57 30.53
C SER A 490 18.82 12.96 32.01
N GLU A 491 19.39 14.11 32.39
CA GLU A 491 19.34 14.61 33.78
C GLU A 491 17.94 15.10 34.18
N ARG A 492 17.13 15.48 33.20
CA ARG A 492 15.84 16.16 33.42
C ARG A 492 14.70 15.60 32.56
N CYS A 493 14.96 14.62 31.71
CA CYS A 493 13.97 13.98 30.86
C CYS A 493 14.09 12.45 31.00
N TRP A 494 12.99 11.80 31.36
CA TRP A 494 12.90 10.33 31.49
C TRP A 494 11.92 9.77 30.48
N THR A 495 12.19 8.56 30.02
CA THR A 495 11.38 7.86 29.03
C THR A 495 10.64 6.71 29.67
N VAL A 496 9.32 6.69 29.58
CA VAL A 496 8.47 5.70 30.27
C VAL A 496 7.51 5.02 29.28
N PRO A 497 7.53 3.68 29.18
CA PRO A 497 6.53 2.94 28.42
C PRO A 497 5.16 3.05 29.09
N TYR A 498 4.15 3.54 28.39
CA TYR A 498 2.80 3.72 28.93
C TYR A 498 1.72 3.66 27.84
N ALA A 499 0.71 2.82 28.05
CA ALA A 499 -0.48 2.79 27.22
C ALA A 499 -1.62 3.54 27.92
N TRP A 500 -2.37 4.36 27.17
CA TRP A 500 -3.41 5.21 27.72
C TRP A 500 -4.51 4.41 28.41
N GLY A 501 -4.96 4.90 29.57
CA GLY A 501 -6.00 4.27 30.40
C GLY A 501 -5.47 3.21 31.38
N ASN A 502 -4.19 2.87 31.33
CA ASN A 502 -3.57 1.97 32.30
C ASN A 502 -3.24 2.69 33.62
N ASP A 503 -2.73 1.93 34.59
CA ASP A 503 -2.22 2.49 35.85
C ASP A 503 -1.08 3.51 35.60
N THR A 504 -1.20 4.70 36.19
CA THR A 504 -0.27 5.82 35.97
C THR A 504 0.94 5.78 36.88
N SER A 505 1.02 4.83 37.82
CA SER A 505 2.18 4.64 38.71
C SER A 505 3.54 4.68 37.99
N PRO A 506 3.72 4.12 36.78
CA PRO A 506 5.00 4.20 36.05
C PRO A 506 5.38 5.62 35.60
N LEU A 507 4.39 6.48 35.33
CA LEU A 507 4.61 7.87 34.92
C LEU A 507 5.00 8.76 36.11
N LEU A 508 4.53 8.41 37.31
CA LEU A 508 4.71 9.20 38.52
C LEU A 508 6.06 8.89 39.16
N MET A 509 6.85 9.93 39.43
CA MET A 509 8.15 9.80 40.10
C MET A 509 8.01 9.15 41.49
N PRO A 510 8.97 8.30 41.93
CA PRO A 510 8.97 7.73 43.28
C PRO A 510 8.98 8.82 44.37
N ALA A 511 8.14 8.67 45.38
CA ALA A 511 7.96 9.65 46.47
C ALA A 511 9.25 10.04 47.22
N GLN A 512 10.30 9.22 47.15
CA GLN A 512 11.60 9.45 47.79
C GLN A 512 12.42 10.60 47.17
N GLN A 513 12.06 11.07 45.97
CA GLN A 513 12.72 12.21 45.30
C GLN A 513 11.92 13.53 45.41
N ASN A 514 10.88 13.60 46.25
CA ASN A 514 9.90 14.68 46.20
C ASN A 514 9.67 15.40 47.55
N PRO A 515 10.25 16.59 47.76
CA PRO A 515 10.02 17.39 48.97
C PRO A 515 8.65 18.09 49.05
N GLU A 516 7.85 18.12 47.96
CA GLU A 516 6.67 19.00 47.82
C GLU A 516 5.31 18.26 47.73
N GLY A 517 5.29 16.94 47.91
CA GLY A 517 4.06 16.17 48.20
C GLY A 517 3.11 15.82 47.04
N SER A 518 2.95 16.64 46.01
CA SER A 518 2.18 16.24 44.80
C SER A 518 3.03 15.35 43.91
N THR A 519 2.52 14.31 43.25
CA THR A 519 3.23 13.49 42.24
C THR A 519 2.78 13.80 40.80
N LEU A 520 1.74 14.64 40.65
CA LEU A 520 1.07 14.97 39.39
C LEU A 520 1.83 16.01 38.56
N PHE A 521 1.41 16.18 37.31
CA PHE A 521 2.05 17.07 36.34
C PHE A 521 1.37 18.43 36.25
N ASP A 522 2.16 19.49 36.19
CA ASP A 522 1.65 20.86 36.06
C ASP A 522 1.30 21.17 34.61
N ILE A 523 2.07 20.62 33.66
CA ILE A 523 1.83 20.74 32.23
C ILE A 523 1.81 19.34 31.61
N ILE A 524 0.79 19.06 30.82
CA ILE A 524 0.76 17.89 29.93
C ILE A 524 0.78 18.38 28.49
N VAL A 525 1.64 17.82 27.66
CA VAL A 525 1.74 18.12 26.23
C VAL A 525 1.44 16.87 25.43
N ALA A 526 0.70 17.01 24.32
CA ALA A 526 0.55 15.93 23.35
C ALA A 526 0.49 16.50 21.93
N ALA A 527 1.21 15.85 21.02
CA ALA A 527 1.30 16.23 19.62
C ALA A 527 0.64 15.13 18.78
N ASP A 528 -0.38 15.49 18.01
CA ASP A 528 -1.06 14.63 17.03
C ASP A 528 -1.62 13.31 17.60
N THR A 529 -2.13 13.34 18.82
CA THR A 529 -2.66 12.13 19.51
C THR A 529 -4.14 11.85 19.29
N LEU A 530 -4.82 12.63 18.43
CA LEU A 530 -6.30 12.63 18.34
C LEU A 530 -6.84 11.99 17.06
N TRP A 531 -5.99 11.41 16.22
CA TRP A 531 -6.37 10.80 14.94
C TRP A 531 -7.27 9.56 15.10
N ASN A 532 -7.18 8.82 16.23
CA ASN A 532 -7.99 7.63 16.49
C ASN A 532 -9.12 7.89 17.51
N PRO A 533 -10.39 8.03 17.07
CA PRO A 533 -11.53 8.28 17.96
C PRO A 533 -11.76 7.20 19.02
N GLU A 534 -11.40 5.95 18.75
CA GLU A 534 -11.60 4.83 19.68
C GLU A 534 -10.76 4.97 20.95
N THR A 535 -9.63 5.69 20.84
CA THR A 535 -8.68 5.89 21.95
C THR A 535 -8.97 7.11 22.82
N HIS A 536 -9.90 7.99 22.39
CA HIS A 536 -10.14 9.29 23.02
C HIS A 536 -10.54 9.16 24.49
N VAL A 537 -11.37 8.18 24.84
CA VAL A 537 -11.83 7.98 26.22
C VAL A 537 -10.66 7.55 27.13
N GLN A 538 -9.83 6.59 26.70
CA GLN A 538 -8.66 6.19 27.50
C GLN A 538 -7.64 7.32 27.61
N PHE A 539 -7.48 8.12 26.56
CA PHE A 539 -6.62 9.31 26.56
C PHE A 539 -7.11 10.36 27.56
N ILE A 540 -8.40 10.72 27.52
CA ILE A 540 -9.01 11.68 28.47
C ILE A 540 -8.87 11.19 29.93
N ASN A 541 -9.07 9.89 30.17
CA ASN A 541 -8.87 9.31 31.50
C ASN A 541 -7.42 9.46 32.00
N THR A 542 -6.44 9.24 31.12
CA THR A 542 -5.02 9.47 31.44
C THR A 542 -4.78 10.94 31.80
N LEU A 543 -5.32 11.89 31.02
CA LEU A 543 -5.18 13.33 31.32
C LEU A 543 -5.73 13.65 32.71
N CYS A 544 -6.89 13.09 33.06
CA CYS A 544 -7.52 13.28 34.36
C CYS A 544 -6.73 12.67 35.53
N MET A 545 -6.03 11.56 35.31
CA MET A 545 -5.23 10.89 36.33
C MET A 545 -3.86 11.56 36.56
N CYS A 546 -3.34 12.26 35.54
CA CYS A 546 -1.99 12.82 35.54
C CYS A 546 -1.94 14.32 35.83
N LEU A 547 -2.98 15.09 35.49
CA LEU A 547 -2.97 16.55 35.63
C LEU A 547 -3.12 16.98 37.08
N ASN A 548 -2.28 17.90 37.53
CA ASN A 548 -2.37 18.50 38.86
C ASN A 548 -3.65 19.36 38.98
N HIS A 549 -4.33 19.33 40.13
CA HIS A 549 -5.61 20.03 40.31
C HIS A 549 -5.45 21.51 40.70
N THR A 550 -4.32 22.13 40.37
CA THR A 550 -4.06 23.54 40.66
C THR A 550 -4.65 24.46 39.59
N PRO A 551 -5.07 25.70 39.93
CA PRO A 551 -5.62 26.65 38.96
C PRO A 551 -4.72 26.98 37.77
N ASP A 552 -3.41 26.75 37.90
CA ASP A 552 -2.42 27.01 36.86
C ASP A 552 -2.12 25.80 35.97
N ALA A 553 -2.51 24.59 36.36
CA ALA A 553 -2.15 23.38 35.60
C ALA A 553 -2.92 23.30 34.27
N ARG A 554 -2.24 22.93 33.19
CA ARG A 554 -2.79 22.93 31.83
C ARG A 554 -2.41 21.69 31.02
N VAL A 555 -3.31 21.27 30.15
CA VAL A 555 -3.01 20.34 29.05
C VAL A 555 -2.95 21.14 27.76
N HIS A 556 -1.84 21.03 27.03
CA HIS A 556 -1.65 21.59 25.70
C HIS A 556 -1.69 20.46 24.67
N LEU A 557 -2.73 20.44 23.86
CA LEU A 557 -2.88 19.47 22.77
C LEU A 557 -2.75 20.22 21.45
N VAL A 558 -1.83 19.78 20.60
CA VAL A 558 -1.69 20.28 19.24
C VAL A 558 -1.99 19.14 18.29
N ALA A 559 -3.04 19.27 17.49
CA ALA A 559 -3.42 18.28 16.49
C ALA A 559 -3.31 18.88 15.09
N GLY A 560 -2.81 18.11 14.13
CA GLY A 560 -2.89 18.48 12.73
C GLY A 560 -4.36 18.44 12.28
N LEU A 561 -4.81 19.49 11.57
CA LEU A 561 -6.21 19.56 11.14
C LEU A 561 -6.57 18.49 10.09
N HIS A 562 -5.60 17.73 9.58
CA HIS A 562 -5.82 16.50 8.82
C HIS A 562 -6.66 15.47 9.59
N THR A 563 -6.60 15.43 10.93
CA THR A 563 -7.42 14.57 11.81
C THR A 563 -8.93 14.70 11.58
N GLY A 564 -9.43 15.85 11.09
CA GLY A 564 -10.86 16.07 10.87
C GLY A 564 -11.51 16.97 11.89
N ARG A 565 -12.26 17.98 11.42
CA ARG A 565 -12.96 18.92 12.31
C ARG A 565 -14.00 18.23 13.18
N TYR A 566 -14.77 17.29 12.63
CA TYR A 566 -15.77 16.53 13.40
C TYR A 566 -15.13 15.63 14.45
N THR A 567 -13.99 15.01 14.15
CA THR A 567 -13.23 14.19 15.11
C THR A 567 -12.75 15.04 16.29
N LEU A 568 -12.14 16.20 16.02
CA LEU A 568 -11.71 17.12 17.07
C LEU A 568 -12.89 17.68 17.87
N GLN A 569 -14.01 18.00 17.20
CA GLN A 569 -15.22 18.45 17.89
C GLN A 569 -15.80 17.36 18.81
N SER A 570 -15.80 16.10 18.36
CA SER A 570 -16.23 14.95 19.17
C SER A 570 -15.34 14.79 20.41
N PHE A 571 -14.02 14.91 20.24
CA PHE A 571 -13.08 14.89 21.36
C PHE A 571 -13.37 16.01 22.38
N MET A 572 -13.56 17.25 21.93
CA MET A 572 -13.88 18.37 22.80
C MET A 572 -15.19 18.16 23.57
N ASN A 573 -16.21 17.60 22.91
CA ASN A 573 -17.46 17.26 23.58
C ASN A 573 -17.24 16.18 24.65
N ALA A 574 -16.42 15.16 24.37
CA ALA A 574 -16.07 14.11 25.31
C ALA A 574 -15.27 14.64 26.50
N VAL A 575 -14.35 15.59 26.30
CA VAL A 575 -13.59 16.25 27.38
C VAL A 575 -14.52 16.88 28.40
N VAL A 576 -15.55 17.60 27.95
CA VAL A 576 -16.53 18.28 28.83
C VAL A 576 -17.39 17.29 29.62
N MET A 577 -17.59 16.06 29.12
CA MET A 577 -18.25 14.99 29.87
C MET A 577 -17.36 14.39 30.97
N HIS A 578 -16.05 14.65 30.90
CA HIS A 578 -15.07 14.25 31.90
C HIS A 578 -14.65 15.50 32.70
N LYS A 579 -13.91 15.36 33.81
CA LYS A 579 -13.63 16.45 34.77
C LYS A 579 -12.70 17.58 34.25
N LEU A 580 -12.60 17.72 32.93
CA LEU A 580 -11.80 18.72 32.23
C LEU A 580 -12.71 19.68 31.49
N GLN A 581 -12.23 20.90 31.29
CA GLN A 581 -12.89 21.89 30.46
C GLN A 581 -11.92 22.45 29.41
N VAL A 582 -12.48 22.76 28.25
CA VAL A 582 -11.75 23.43 27.17
C VAL A 582 -11.63 24.91 27.50
N GLU A 583 -10.43 25.37 27.86
CA GLU A 583 -10.16 26.77 28.19
C GLU A 583 -10.01 27.62 26.92
N ARG A 584 -9.31 27.08 25.90
CA ARG A 584 -9.04 27.80 24.66
C ARG A 584 -8.82 26.85 23.49
N VAL A 585 -9.35 27.17 22.32
CA VAL A 585 -9.08 26.47 21.06
C VAL A 585 -8.83 27.49 19.95
N VAL A 586 -7.71 27.35 19.27
CA VAL A 586 -7.29 28.25 18.19
C VAL A 586 -6.72 27.43 17.04
N GLU A 587 -7.11 27.76 15.82
CA GLU A 587 -6.45 27.26 14.61
C GLU A 587 -5.27 28.18 14.29
N ARG A 588 -4.10 27.59 14.06
CA ARG A 588 -2.86 28.30 13.74
C ARG A 588 -2.30 27.80 12.44
N GLU A 589 -1.93 28.72 11.58
CA GLU A 589 -1.26 28.42 10.32
C GLU A 589 0.18 27.99 10.58
N VAL A 590 0.63 26.97 9.85
CA VAL A 590 1.95 26.35 10.05
C VAL A 590 3.09 27.26 9.58
N MET A 591 2.89 28.00 8.48
CA MET A 591 3.95 28.81 7.85
C MET A 591 3.93 30.29 8.24
N ASP A 592 2.77 30.94 8.15
CA ASP A 592 2.69 32.42 8.20
C ASP A 592 2.22 32.98 9.55
N GLY A 593 2.05 32.11 10.56
CA GLY A 593 1.73 32.51 11.94
C GLY A 593 0.34 33.14 12.12
N VAL A 594 -0.52 33.11 11.10
CA VAL A 594 -1.90 33.55 11.19
C VAL A 594 -2.65 32.66 12.18
N GLN A 595 -3.51 33.26 13.00
CA GLN A 595 -4.36 32.52 13.94
C GLN A 595 -5.82 32.91 13.75
N ARG A 596 -6.72 31.93 13.88
CA ARG A 596 -8.16 32.16 13.80
C ARG A 596 -8.93 31.34 14.86
N PRO A 597 -10.12 31.79 15.28
CA PRO A 597 -10.95 31.03 16.22
C PRO A 597 -11.37 29.68 15.63
N TRP A 598 -11.48 28.65 16.47
CA TRP A 598 -12.03 27.36 16.07
C TRP A 598 -13.45 27.49 15.53
N ASP A 599 -13.72 26.81 14.42
CA ASP A 599 -15.07 26.72 13.85
C ASP A 599 -15.27 25.36 13.18
N VAL A 600 -16.22 24.57 13.69
CA VAL A 600 -16.54 23.25 13.13
C VAL A 600 -17.24 23.37 11.77
N THR A 601 -17.98 24.45 11.52
CA THR A 601 -18.79 24.62 10.29
C THR A 601 -17.93 24.81 9.04
N ARG A 602 -16.67 25.24 9.20
CA ARG A 602 -15.68 25.28 8.11
C ARG A 602 -15.39 23.91 7.50
N ALA A 603 -15.83 22.82 8.13
CA ALA A 603 -15.79 21.48 7.53
C ALA A 603 -16.59 21.39 6.22
N GLU A 604 -17.61 22.24 6.04
CA GLU A 604 -18.47 22.24 4.86
C GLU A 604 -17.93 23.08 3.71
N SER A 605 -16.99 23.99 3.98
CA SER A 605 -16.51 24.99 3.01
C SER A 605 -15.02 24.89 2.67
N GLU A 606 -14.19 24.32 3.55
CA GLU A 606 -12.74 24.19 3.36
C GLU A 606 -12.38 22.80 2.85
N ASP A 607 -11.60 22.76 1.77
CA ASP A 607 -11.03 21.55 1.23
C ASP A 607 -9.82 21.05 2.05
N GLU A 608 -9.30 19.88 1.69
CA GLU A 608 -8.18 19.28 2.40
C GLU A 608 -6.90 20.10 2.31
N ARG A 609 -6.67 20.79 1.18
CA ARG A 609 -5.50 21.65 0.97
C ARG A 609 -5.48 22.80 1.95
N GLU A 610 -6.62 23.45 2.12
CA GLU A 610 -6.75 24.51 3.12
C GLU A 610 -6.56 23.95 4.53
N ARG A 611 -7.15 22.79 4.85
CA ARG A 611 -7.02 22.18 6.18
C ARG A 611 -5.57 21.85 6.55
N ARG A 612 -4.74 21.36 5.62
CA ARG A 612 -3.33 20.98 5.88
C ARG A 612 -2.44 22.17 6.27
N LYS A 613 -2.86 23.42 6.00
CA LYS A 613 -2.15 24.63 6.45
C LYS A 613 -2.28 24.90 7.95
N TRP A 614 -3.27 24.29 8.61
CA TRP A 614 -3.63 24.63 9.99
C TRP A 614 -3.35 23.48 10.97
N VAL A 615 -2.85 23.85 12.15
CA VAL A 615 -2.88 23.01 13.35
C VAL A 615 -3.89 23.58 14.34
N VAL A 616 -4.47 22.72 15.15
CA VAL A 616 -5.41 23.12 16.20
C VAL A 616 -4.70 23.04 17.54
N TRP A 617 -4.56 24.20 18.19
CA TRP A 617 -4.02 24.30 19.53
C TRP A 617 -5.17 24.38 20.55
N MET A 618 -5.33 23.31 21.32
CA MET A 618 -6.30 23.20 22.42
C MET A 618 -5.59 23.32 23.76
N VAL A 619 -6.17 24.09 24.67
CA VAL A 619 -5.74 24.22 26.05
C VAL A 619 -6.88 23.75 26.95
N LEU A 620 -6.61 22.74 27.78
CA LEU A 620 -7.55 22.20 28.75
C LEU A 620 -7.09 22.52 30.18
N ARG A 621 -8.06 22.64 31.08
CA ARG A 621 -7.82 22.79 32.53
C ARG A 621 -8.80 21.94 33.32
N TRP A 622 -8.53 21.73 34.59
CA TRP A 622 -9.49 21.09 35.50
C TRP A 622 -10.79 21.89 35.58
N ALA A 623 -11.94 21.18 35.56
CA ALA A 623 -13.28 21.77 35.56
C ALA A 623 -13.56 22.63 36.80
#